data_AF-A0A1Y4K103-F1
#
_entry.id   AF-A0A1Y4K103-F1
#
_cell.length_a   1.000
_cell.length_b   1.000
_cell.length_c   1.000
_cell.angle_alpha   90.00
_cell.angle_beta   90.00
_cell.angle_gamma   90.00
#
_symmetry.space_group_name_H-M   'P 1'
#
loop_
_entity.id
_entity.type
_entity.pdbx_description
1 polymer ?
#
loop_
_entity_poly.entity_id
_entity_poly.type
_entity_poly.pdbx_seq_one_letter_code
_entity_poly.pdbx_strand_id
1 'polypeptide(L)'
;AAAPAAAPAPEAEPAGDAPLDMAHTTAVRAPMVGVFYAAPAPGAEPFVHVGSKVKKGETLCVIEAMKVMNEVTAEADGEIVDICVKDGDLVEYGCCLMKIY
;
A
#
# COMPACT_ATOMS: atom_id res chain seq x y z
N ALA A 1 28.25 9.92 42.65
CA ALA A 1 28.32 10.25 41.20
C ALA A 1 27.13 9.56 40.54
N ALA A 2 26.19 10.33 40.00
CA ALA A 2 24.97 9.82 39.38
C ALA A 2 24.93 10.31 37.92
N ALA A 3 24.76 9.36 37.00
CA ALA A 3 24.74 9.58 35.56
C ALA A 3 23.50 10.37 35.11
N PRO A 4 23.59 11.19 34.05
CA PRO A 4 22.43 11.91 33.55
C PRO A 4 21.55 10.99 32.69
N ALA A 5 20.24 11.20 32.84
CA ALA A 5 19.16 10.50 32.18
C ALA A 5 19.11 10.78 30.66
N ALA A 6 18.71 9.75 29.90
CA ALA A 6 18.43 9.83 28.47
C ALA A 6 17.16 10.66 28.20
N ALA A 7 17.25 11.55 27.22
CA ALA A 7 16.14 12.33 26.71
C ALA A 7 15.23 11.47 25.79
N PRO A 8 13.90 11.66 25.80
CA PRO A 8 13.00 10.98 24.88
C PRO A 8 13.08 11.59 23.47
N ALA A 9 13.05 10.72 22.46
CA ALA A 9 12.99 11.09 21.05
C ALA A 9 11.61 11.71 20.70
N PRO A 10 11.52 12.59 19.68
CA PRO A 10 10.26 13.25 19.33
C PRO A 10 9.31 12.24 18.69
N GLU A 11 8.11 12.17 19.25
CA GLU A 11 6.94 11.49 18.72
C GLU A 11 6.53 12.19 17.40
N ALA A 12 6.43 11.41 16.32
CA ALA A 12 6.01 11.94 15.02
C ALA A 12 4.53 12.34 15.09
N GLU A 13 4.26 13.62 14.89
CA GLU A 13 2.92 14.19 14.78
C GLU A 13 2.15 13.50 13.63
N PRO A 14 0.89 13.08 13.82
CA PRO A 14 0.07 12.62 12.71
C PRO A 14 -0.24 13.83 11.82
N ALA A 15 0.30 13.80 10.60
CA ALA A 15 0.09 14.83 9.60
C ALA A 15 -1.39 14.81 9.16
N GLY A 16 -2.13 15.80 9.65
CA GLY A 16 -3.42 16.34 9.17
C GLY A 16 -4.30 15.49 8.24
N ASP A 17 -5.44 15.07 8.77
CA ASP A 17 -6.67 14.74 8.04
C ASP A 17 -7.20 15.96 7.26
N ALA A 18 -6.53 16.33 6.17
CA ALA A 18 -7.22 17.06 5.11
C ALA A 18 -8.16 16.07 4.41
N PRO A 19 -9.45 16.38 4.20
CA PRO A 19 -10.31 15.52 3.41
C PRO A 19 -9.71 15.38 2.01
N LEU A 20 -9.18 14.19 1.72
CA LEU A 20 -8.63 13.87 0.40
C LEU A 20 -9.77 14.01 -0.60
N ASP A 21 -9.54 14.83 -1.62
CA ASP A 21 -10.54 15.12 -2.65
C ASP A 21 -10.73 13.87 -3.51
N MET A 22 -11.62 12.97 -3.08
CA MET A 22 -11.83 11.66 -3.73
C MET A 22 -12.30 11.75 -5.19
N ALA A 23 -12.53 12.96 -5.70
CA ALA A 23 -12.77 13.22 -7.12
C ALA A 23 -11.54 12.94 -8.01
N HIS A 24 -10.33 12.96 -7.46
CA HIS A 24 -9.06 12.86 -8.22
C HIS A 24 -8.23 11.62 -7.86
N THR A 25 -8.86 10.46 -7.61
CA THR A 25 -8.12 9.23 -7.33
C THR A 25 -7.78 8.43 -8.59
N THR A 26 -6.55 7.95 -8.69
CA THR A 26 -6.10 6.98 -9.69
C THR A 26 -6.36 5.56 -9.21
N ALA A 27 -7.17 4.80 -9.95
CA ALA A 27 -7.43 3.40 -9.63
C ALA A 27 -6.30 2.51 -10.15
N VAL A 28 -5.61 1.83 -9.24
CA VAL A 28 -4.64 0.78 -9.56
C VAL A 28 -5.42 -0.47 -9.93
N ARG A 29 -5.18 -0.98 -11.14
CA ARG A 29 -5.88 -2.14 -11.69
C ARG A 29 -4.98 -3.36 -11.77
N ALA A 30 -5.56 -4.54 -11.65
CA ALA A 30 -4.84 -5.78 -11.80
C ALA A 30 -4.35 -5.94 -13.26
N PRO A 31 -3.03 -6.04 -13.49
CA PRO A 31 -2.47 -6.24 -14.83
C PRO A 31 -2.65 -7.68 -15.33
N MET A 32 -3.06 -8.61 -14.46
CA MET A 32 -3.27 -10.02 -14.76
C MET A 32 -4.29 -10.65 -13.81
N VAL A 33 -4.76 -11.85 -14.18
CA VAL A 33 -5.59 -12.69 -13.32
C VAL A 33 -4.70 -13.45 -12.35
N GLY A 34 -5.06 -13.46 -11.06
CA GLY A 34 -4.28 -14.15 -10.04
C GLY A 34 -4.84 -13.97 -8.64
N VAL A 35 -4.04 -14.31 -7.63
CA VAL A 35 -4.37 -14.11 -6.21
C VAL A 35 -3.65 -12.85 -5.72
N PHE A 36 -4.39 -11.92 -5.13
CA PHE A 36 -3.84 -10.70 -4.56
C PHE A 36 -3.23 -10.96 -3.18
N TYR A 37 -2.03 -10.45 -2.96
CA TYR A 37 -1.37 -10.42 -1.67
C TYR A 37 -0.93 -8.99 -1.33
N ALA A 38 -1.30 -8.54 -0.14
CA ALA A 38 -0.91 -7.23 0.36
C ALA A 38 0.55 -7.21 0.85
N ALA A 39 1.15 -8.38 1.10
CA ALA A 39 2.49 -8.56 1.66
C ALA A 39 3.37 -9.42 0.73
N PRO A 40 4.71 -9.35 0.85
CA PRO A 40 5.63 -10.16 0.05
C PRO A 40 5.55 -11.66 0.36
N ALA A 41 5.04 -12.02 1.54
CA ALA A 41 4.88 -13.38 2.01
C ALA A 41 3.74 -13.47 3.03
N PRO A 42 3.11 -14.63 3.20
CA PRO A 42 2.10 -14.83 4.24
C PRO A 42 2.69 -14.59 5.63
N GLY A 43 2.06 -13.68 6.39
CA GLY A 43 2.50 -13.28 7.73
C GLY A 43 3.59 -12.19 7.76
N ALA A 44 4.03 -11.69 6.61
CA ALA A 44 4.87 -10.49 6.53
C ALA A 44 4.01 -9.22 6.62
N GLU A 45 4.66 -8.09 6.87
CA GLU A 45 3.99 -6.79 6.84
C GLU A 45 3.53 -6.44 5.41
N PRO A 46 2.35 -5.83 5.26
CA PRO A 46 1.87 -5.39 3.95
C PRO A 46 2.80 -4.31 3.39
N PHE A 47 2.94 -4.26 2.07
CA PHE A 47 3.72 -3.23 1.38
C PHE A 47 3.16 -1.84 1.68
N VAL A 48 1.83 -1.70 1.67
CA VAL A 48 1.13 -0.44 1.88
C VAL A 48 -0.16 -0.65 2.67
N HIS A 49 -0.61 0.40 3.36
CA HIS A 49 -1.89 0.48 4.05
C HIS A 49 -2.63 1.77 3.63
N VAL A 50 -3.92 1.86 3.93
CA VAL A 50 -4.67 3.12 3.73
C VAL A 50 -4.01 4.23 4.56
N GLY A 51 -3.72 5.37 3.93
CA GLY A 51 -2.92 6.47 4.47
C GLY A 51 -1.41 6.38 4.16
N SER A 52 -0.93 5.27 3.57
CA SER A 52 0.47 5.16 3.15
C SER A 52 0.75 6.05 1.93
N LYS A 53 1.83 6.82 2.02
CA LYS A 53 2.38 7.58 0.87
C LYS A 53 3.27 6.67 0.04
N VAL A 54 3.02 6.63 -1.25
CA VAL A 54 3.70 5.79 -2.24
C VAL A 54 4.29 6.65 -3.34
N LYS A 55 5.42 6.19 -3.92
CA LYS A 55 6.04 6.85 -5.07
C LYS A 55 5.85 6.05 -6.35
N LYS A 56 5.99 6.73 -7.49
CA LYS A 56 6.01 6.05 -8.78
C LYS A 56 7.09 4.96 -8.81
N GLY A 57 6.70 3.73 -9.12
CA GLY A 57 7.56 2.55 -9.17
C GLY A 57 7.68 1.81 -7.84
N GLU A 58 7.05 2.29 -6.76
CA GLU A 58 7.03 1.60 -5.47
C GLU A 58 6.08 0.40 -5.51
N THR A 59 6.48 -0.71 -4.90
CA THR A 59 5.67 -1.94 -4.85
C THR A 59 4.48 -1.74 -3.92
N LEU A 60 3.28 -1.98 -4.45
CA LEU A 60 2.02 -1.81 -3.73
C LEU A 60 1.46 -3.14 -3.23
N CYS A 61 1.59 -4.18 -4.05
CA CYS A 61 1.07 -5.51 -3.76
C CYS A 61 1.72 -6.52 -4.71
N VAL A 62 1.47 -7.80 -4.45
CA VAL A 62 1.92 -8.91 -5.29
C VAL A 62 0.71 -9.68 -5.78
N ILE A 63 0.72 -10.07 -7.05
CA ILE A 63 -0.28 -10.96 -7.63
C ILE A 63 0.39 -12.29 -7.96
N GLU A 64 -0.12 -13.37 -7.39
CA GLU A 64 0.31 -14.73 -7.73
C GLU A 64 -0.48 -15.22 -8.96
N ALA A 65 0.22 -15.41 -10.07
CA ALA A 65 -0.33 -16.00 -11.28
C ALA A 65 0.51 -17.24 -11.67
N MET A 66 -0.11 -18.43 -11.69
CA MET A 66 0.55 -19.69 -12.08
C MET A 66 1.87 -19.98 -11.31
N LYS A 67 1.90 -19.74 -9.99
CA LYS A 67 3.09 -19.85 -9.11
C LYS A 67 4.18 -18.80 -9.34
N VAL A 68 3.91 -17.77 -10.13
CA VAL A 68 4.80 -16.62 -10.30
C VAL A 68 4.23 -15.46 -9.50
N MET A 69 5.07 -14.85 -8.67
CA MET A 69 4.73 -13.68 -7.87
C MET A 69 5.08 -12.43 -8.67
N ASN A 70 4.07 -11.69 -9.11
CA ASN A 70 4.24 -10.48 -9.91
C ASN A 70 3.97 -9.25 -9.06
N GLU A 71 4.99 -8.42 -8.89
CA GLU A 71 4.88 -7.16 -8.16
C GLU A 71 4.08 -6.14 -8.98
N VAL A 72 3.08 -5.54 -8.36
CA VAL A 72 2.33 -4.41 -8.90
C VAL A 72 2.90 -3.15 -8.28
N THR A 73 3.32 -2.21 -9.12
CA THR A 73 3.95 -0.95 -8.70
C THR A 73 3.02 0.24 -8.93
N ALA A 74 3.23 1.31 -8.17
CA ALA A 74 2.53 2.57 -8.34
C ALA A 74 2.89 3.23 -9.68
N GLU A 75 1.87 3.63 -10.44
CA GLU A 75 2.06 4.36 -11.72
C GLU A 75 2.38 5.84 -11.53
N ALA A 76 2.03 6.39 -10.35
CA ALA A 76 2.24 7.78 -9.96
C ALA A 76 2.49 7.87 -8.45
N ASP A 77 3.10 8.97 -8.04
CA ASP A 77 3.25 9.34 -6.63
C ASP A 77 1.89 9.74 -6.04
N GLY A 78 1.63 9.38 -4.79
CA GLY A 78 0.38 9.72 -4.11
C GLY A 78 0.20 9.02 -2.77
N GLU A 79 -1.03 8.97 -2.30
CA GLU A 79 -1.40 8.31 -1.03
C GLU A 79 -2.50 7.27 -1.23
N ILE A 80 -2.38 6.10 -0.59
CA ILE A 80 -3.38 5.04 -0.67
C ILE A 80 -4.62 5.47 0.10
N VAL A 81 -5.73 5.65 -0.59
CA VAL A 81 -6.99 6.11 0.02
C VAL A 81 -7.99 4.99 0.24
N ASP A 82 -7.87 3.90 -0.51
CA ASP A 82 -8.82 2.79 -0.47
C ASP A 82 -8.15 1.53 -1.03
N ILE A 83 -8.44 0.37 -0.41
CA ILE A 83 -8.00 -0.95 -0.89
C ILE A 83 -9.27 -1.77 -1.12
N CYS A 84 -9.57 -2.05 -2.38
CA CYS A 84 -10.83 -2.66 -2.80
C CYS A 84 -10.81 -4.20 -2.74
N VAL A 85 -9.66 -4.80 -2.40
CA VAL A 85 -9.41 -6.25 -2.43
C VAL A 85 -8.76 -6.67 -1.11
N LYS A 86 -8.99 -7.90 -0.65
CA LYS A 86 -8.35 -8.41 0.57
C LYS A 86 -7.22 -9.38 0.23
N ASP A 87 -6.32 -9.56 1.19
CA ASP A 87 -5.24 -10.54 1.08
C ASP A 87 -5.82 -11.95 0.86
N GLY A 88 -5.34 -12.63 -0.20
CA GLY A 88 -5.81 -13.94 -0.62
C GLY A 88 -7.04 -13.95 -1.55
N ASP A 89 -7.60 -12.78 -1.90
CA ASP A 89 -8.71 -12.73 -2.86
C ASP A 89 -8.24 -12.97 -4.31
N LEU A 90 -9.11 -13.58 -5.10
CA LEU A 90 -8.88 -13.79 -6.53
C LEU A 90 -9.27 -12.54 -7.30
N VAL A 91 -8.33 -12.01 -8.08
CA VAL A 91 -8.50 -10.80 -8.89
C VAL A 91 -8.44 -11.15 -10.38
N GLU A 92 -9.24 -10.43 -11.17
CA GLU A 92 -9.27 -10.56 -12.61
C GLU A 92 -8.59 -9.36 -13.29
N TYR A 93 -8.19 -9.53 -14.54
CA TYR A 93 -7.59 -8.45 -15.33
C TYR A 93 -8.50 -7.21 -15.34
N GLY A 94 -7.94 -6.06 -14.95
CA GLY A 94 -8.65 -4.79 -14.92
C GLY A 94 -9.47 -4.51 -13.65
N CYS A 95 -9.58 -5.47 -12.72
CA CYS A 95 -10.20 -5.26 -11.41
C CYS A 95 -9.45 -4.17 -10.63
N CYS A 96 -10.19 -3.33 -9.92
CA CYS A 96 -9.61 -2.31 -9.06
C CYS A 96 -9.05 -2.96 -7.81
N LEU A 97 -7.73 -2.82 -7.59
CA LEU A 97 -7.04 -3.33 -6.42
C LEU A 97 -7.08 -2.31 -5.28
N MET A 98 -6.74 -1.06 -5.61
CA MET A 98 -6.63 0.05 -4.68
C MET A 98 -6.72 1.38 -5.42
N LYS A 99 -6.89 2.47 -4.68
CA LYS A 99 -6.95 3.83 -5.20
C LYS A 99 -5.86 4.68 -4.56
N ILE A 100 -5.18 5.45 -5.40
CA ILE A 100 -4.14 6.42 -5.01
C ILE A 100 -4.70 7.82 -5.25
N TYR A 101 -4.55 8.73 -4.29
CA TYR A 101 -4.83 10.16 -4.44
C TYR A 101 -3.56 10.94 -4.74
#